data_AF-A0A972N3F1-F1
#
_entry.id   AF-A0A972N3F1-F1
#
_cell.length_a   1.000
_cell.length_b   1.000
_cell.length_c   1.000
_cell.angle_alpha   90.00
_cell.angle_beta   90.00
_cell.angle_gamma   90.00
#
_symmetry.space_group_name_H-M   'P 1'
#
loop_
_entity.id
_entity.type
_entity.pdbx_description
1 polymer ?
#
loop_
_entity_poly.entity_id
_entity_poly.type
_entity_poly.pdbx_seq_one_letter_code
_entity_poly.pdbx_strand_id
1 'polypeptide(L)'
;MDIKKFILPIIIAFSLLFGGYYLYTHPKIVHEKLVSLQKNENVPQFVKSFIVNLFRDMDSLSFDIKREKISKQELPVLEIYMSNGALKKIEQKRVEILNKKKPIIITNDNDWVKATIIVDDGKKREKVKTSLRLKGDWGDHLSDPKKLSFRIKVKGNKYIFGMKKLSIQHPKTRNYQYEALILDMMRKNDILAPRYFLVDVKVNGYEIGIMALEEHFSKELVESQKRREAPILAISEDIIWKQRDINYNLCDINLSKYNINPDWRINIFNDNSVKEFKKPPFIKGTIPTNNSIRAISLLRDYMDEKFPPDRVFDYKSYAK
;
A
#
# COMPACT_ATOMS: atom_id res chain seq x y z
N MET A 1 34.27 -47.16 24.83
CA MET A 1 33.89 -45.76 24.54
C MET A 1 32.66 -45.79 23.65
N ASP A 2 31.53 -45.26 24.11
CA ASP A 2 30.23 -45.47 23.47
C ASP A 2 30.08 -44.57 22.24
N ILE A 3 30.38 -45.12 21.06
CA ILE A 3 30.42 -44.41 19.76
C ILE A 3 29.08 -43.71 19.47
N LYS A 4 27.96 -44.25 19.97
CA LYS A 4 26.62 -43.64 19.84
C LYS A 4 26.52 -42.26 20.51
N LYS A 5 27.28 -42.00 21.57
CA LYS A 5 27.30 -40.70 22.26
C LYS A 5 27.95 -39.58 21.44
N PHE A 6 28.80 -39.92 20.46
CA PHE A 6 29.45 -38.94 19.58
C PHE A 6 28.76 -38.82 18.21
N ILE A 7 28.16 -39.90 17.72
CA ILE A 7 27.46 -39.91 16.43
C ILE A 7 26.19 -39.04 16.48
N LEU A 8 25.39 -39.12 17.55
CA LEU A 8 24.12 -38.39 17.63
C LEU A 8 24.30 -36.86 17.59
N PRO A 9 25.22 -36.24 18.36
CA PRO A 9 25.51 -34.81 18.24
C PRO A 9 25.97 -34.39 16.84
N ILE A 10 26.80 -35.22 16.19
CA ILE A 10 27.30 -34.95 14.84
C ILE A 10 26.17 -35.01 13.81
N ILE A 11 25.30 -36.02 13.87
CA ILE A 11 24.12 -36.11 12.98
C ILE A 11 23.18 -34.93 13.20
N ILE A 12 22.96 -34.50 14.44
CA ILE A 12 22.16 -33.31 14.76
C ILE A 12 22.83 -32.06 14.18
N ALA A 13 24.14 -31.89 14.36
CA ALA A 13 24.89 -30.75 13.83
C ALA A 13 24.84 -30.71 12.29
N PHE A 14 25.05 -31.84 11.60
CA PHE A 14 24.93 -31.92 10.15
C PHE A 14 23.49 -31.70 9.68
N SER A 15 22.49 -32.22 10.39
CA SER A 15 21.08 -31.98 10.04
C SER A 15 20.69 -30.51 10.21
N LEU A 16 21.21 -29.84 11.24
CA LEU A 16 21.03 -28.40 11.43
C LEU A 16 21.77 -27.58 10.36
N LEU A 17 22.99 -27.99 9.99
CA LEU A 17 23.77 -27.35 8.93
C LEU A 17 23.13 -27.50 7.55
N PHE A 18 22.79 -28.72 7.15
CA PHE A 18 22.11 -28.99 5.87
C PHE A 18 20.70 -28.41 5.85
N GLY A 19 19.97 -28.50 6.96
CA GLY A 19 18.67 -27.86 7.12
C GLY A 19 18.79 -26.34 6.96
N GLY A 20 19.72 -25.70 7.67
CA GLY A 20 20.01 -24.27 7.55
C GLY A 20 20.43 -23.85 6.15
N TYR A 21 21.30 -24.64 5.50
CA TYR A 21 21.74 -24.40 4.12
C TYR A 21 20.60 -24.54 3.11
N TYR A 22 19.75 -25.57 3.25
CA TYR A 22 18.58 -25.77 2.40
C TYR A 22 17.59 -24.60 2.55
N LEU A 23 17.34 -24.16 3.78
CA LEU A 23 16.49 -23.00 4.08
C LEU A 23 17.05 -21.71 3.46
N TYR A 24 18.36 -21.50 3.55
CA TYR A 24 19.05 -20.35 2.96
C TYR A 24 18.95 -20.33 1.42
N THR A 25 19.05 -21.50 0.79
CA THR A 25 19.07 -21.64 -0.67
C THR A 25 17.67 -21.75 -1.29
N HIS A 26 16.66 -22.22 -0.55
CA HIS A 26 15.31 -22.49 -1.06
C HIS A 26 14.17 -21.81 -0.26
N PRO A 27 14.25 -20.50 0.06
CA PRO A 27 13.29 -19.84 0.96
C PRO A 27 11.84 -19.85 0.43
N LYS A 28 11.64 -19.82 -0.89
CA LYS A 28 10.30 -19.86 -1.51
C LYS A 28 9.57 -21.18 -1.24
N ILE A 29 10.25 -22.30 -1.43
CA ILE A 29 9.66 -23.66 -1.24
C ILE A 29 9.28 -23.85 0.23
N VAL A 30 10.10 -23.33 1.13
CA VAL A 30 9.87 -23.38 2.58
C VAL A 30 8.64 -22.57 2.94
N HIS A 31 8.55 -21.33 2.43
CA HIS A 31 7.38 -20.48 2.63
C HIS A 31 6.08 -21.14 2.15
N GLU A 32 6.07 -21.72 0.95
CA GLU A 32 4.90 -22.43 0.41
C GLU A 32 4.46 -23.61 1.28
N LYS A 33 5.42 -24.38 1.82
CA LYS A 33 5.14 -25.46 2.78
C LYS A 33 4.64 -24.94 4.13
N LEU A 34 5.12 -23.80 4.61
CA LEU A 34 4.64 -23.20 5.86
C LEU A 34 3.19 -22.72 5.73
N VAL A 35 2.86 -22.08 4.60
CA VAL A 35 1.49 -21.64 4.31
C VAL A 35 0.54 -22.83 4.20
N SER A 36 0.96 -23.94 3.60
CA SER A 36 0.12 -25.15 3.53
C SER A 36 -0.06 -25.81 4.91
N LEU A 37 0.98 -25.83 5.75
CA LEU A 37 0.90 -26.33 7.13
C LEU A 37 -0.03 -25.50 8.02
N GLN A 38 -0.04 -24.17 7.87
CA GLN A 38 -0.98 -23.29 8.60
C GLN A 38 -2.45 -23.66 8.32
N LYS A 39 -2.74 -24.01 7.07
CA LYS A 39 -4.09 -24.37 6.60
C LYS A 39 -4.50 -25.80 6.94
N ASN A 40 -3.58 -26.66 7.38
CA ASN A 40 -3.87 -28.06 7.65
C ASN A 40 -4.54 -28.25 9.03
N GLU A 41 -5.82 -28.62 9.06
CA GLU A 41 -6.59 -28.78 10.30
C GLU A 41 -6.09 -29.93 11.20
N ASN A 42 -5.38 -30.91 10.64
CA ASN A 42 -4.86 -32.07 11.40
C ASN A 42 -3.59 -31.77 12.21
N VAL A 43 -3.03 -30.56 12.09
CA VAL A 43 -1.83 -30.17 12.84
C VAL A 43 -2.25 -29.38 14.09
N PRO A 44 -1.84 -29.79 15.31
CA PRO A 44 -2.15 -29.05 16.53
C PRO A 44 -1.69 -27.58 16.46
N GLN A 45 -2.49 -26.67 17.01
CA GLN A 45 -2.24 -25.23 16.90
C GLN A 45 -0.89 -24.79 17.52
N PHE A 46 -0.45 -25.44 18.59
CA PHE A 46 0.84 -25.13 19.21
C PHE A 46 2.01 -25.53 18.28
N VAL A 47 1.89 -26.66 17.56
CA VAL A 47 2.89 -27.11 16.58
C VAL A 47 2.95 -26.15 15.41
N LYS A 48 1.79 -25.73 14.87
CA LYS A 48 1.72 -24.69 13.85
C LYS A 48 2.42 -23.42 14.30
N SER A 49 2.14 -22.97 15.52
CA SER A 49 2.70 -21.72 16.06
C SER A 49 4.21 -21.82 16.28
N PHE A 50 4.69 -22.95 16.82
CA PHE A 50 6.12 -23.20 17.03
C PHE A 50 6.90 -23.23 15.72
N ILE A 51 6.43 -24.02 14.74
CA ILE A 51 7.05 -24.14 13.40
C ILE A 51 7.06 -22.79 12.70
N VAL A 52 5.92 -22.08 12.67
CA VAL A 52 5.84 -20.76 12.04
C VAL A 52 6.81 -19.78 12.70
N ASN A 53 6.89 -19.74 14.03
CA ASN A 53 7.82 -18.84 14.73
C ASN A 53 9.28 -19.18 14.40
N LEU A 54 9.66 -20.46 14.46
CA LEU A 54 11.03 -20.92 14.21
C LEU A 54 11.50 -20.57 12.80
N PHE A 55 10.71 -20.90 11.78
CA PHE A 55 11.09 -20.63 10.40
C PHE A 55 10.96 -19.16 10.01
N ARG A 56 10.06 -18.41 10.67
CA ARG A 56 9.94 -16.97 10.47
C ARG A 56 11.23 -16.25 10.85
N ASP A 57 11.83 -16.61 11.98
CA ASP A 57 13.07 -15.98 12.45
C ASP A 57 14.27 -16.31 11.53
N MET A 58 14.27 -17.50 10.92
CA MET A 58 15.26 -17.89 9.91
C MET A 58 15.08 -17.17 8.57
N ASP A 59 13.84 -17.05 8.10
CA ASP A 59 13.51 -16.28 6.89
C ASP A 59 13.96 -14.82 7.04
N SER A 60 13.72 -14.20 8.22
CA SER A 60 14.18 -12.84 8.49
C SER A 60 15.69 -12.70 8.48
N LEU A 61 16.44 -13.64 9.08
CA LEU A 61 17.90 -13.58 9.10
C LEU A 61 18.50 -13.63 7.69
N SER A 62 18.01 -14.55 6.85
CA SER A 62 18.48 -14.66 5.47
C SER A 62 18.20 -13.39 4.66
N PHE A 63 17.07 -12.73 4.94
CA PHE A 63 16.69 -11.47 4.33
C PHE A 63 17.59 -10.34 4.82
N ASP A 64 17.80 -10.19 6.13
CA ASP A 64 18.67 -9.17 6.71
C ASP A 64 20.10 -9.26 6.14
N ILE A 65 20.68 -10.47 6.05
CA ILE A 65 22.01 -10.69 5.44
C ILE A 65 22.06 -10.23 3.98
N LYS A 66 21.04 -10.56 3.18
CA LYS A 66 20.98 -10.15 1.76
C LYS A 66 20.77 -8.65 1.64
N ARG A 67 19.94 -8.09 2.51
CA ARG A 67 19.60 -6.68 2.59
C ARG A 67 20.79 -5.82 2.99
N GLU A 68 21.67 -6.30 3.87
CA GLU A 68 22.83 -5.53 4.36
C GLU A 68 23.78 -5.13 3.22
N LYS A 69 23.72 -5.86 2.11
CA LYS A 69 24.46 -5.56 0.87
C LYS A 69 23.91 -4.33 0.12
N ILE A 70 22.71 -3.85 0.46
CA ILE A 70 22.04 -2.73 -0.19
C ILE A 70 22.09 -1.52 0.73
N SER A 71 22.61 -0.41 0.21
CA SER A 71 22.66 0.86 0.93
C SER A 71 21.26 1.34 1.30
N LYS A 72 21.11 1.95 2.48
CA LYS A 72 19.84 2.58 2.91
C LYS A 72 19.49 3.83 2.11
N GLN A 73 20.44 4.42 1.39
CA GLN A 73 20.18 5.49 0.45
C GLN A 73 19.50 4.96 -0.82
N GLU A 74 19.80 3.72 -1.23
CA GLU A 74 19.16 3.05 -2.37
C GLU A 74 17.83 2.38 -1.96
N LEU A 75 17.81 1.77 -0.77
CA LEU A 75 16.64 1.08 -0.22
C LEU A 75 16.41 1.49 1.25
N PRO A 76 15.73 2.63 1.47
CA PRO A 76 15.42 3.12 2.81
C PRO A 76 14.56 2.15 3.62
N VAL A 77 14.66 2.23 4.95
CA VAL A 77 13.89 1.39 5.87
C VAL A 77 12.74 2.15 6.50
N LEU A 78 11.58 1.50 6.56
CA LEU A 78 10.44 1.92 7.36
C LEU A 78 10.10 0.84 8.40
N GLU A 79 10.34 1.15 9.67
CA GLU A 79 9.90 0.30 10.79
C GLU A 79 8.58 0.84 11.35
N ILE A 80 7.48 0.13 11.11
CA ILE A 80 6.13 0.53 11.51
C ILE A 80 5.76 -0.16 12.81
N TYR A 81 5.40 0.64 13.80
CA TYR A 81 4.96 0.18 15.12
C TYR A 81 3.49 0.52 15.37
N MET A 82 2.73 -0.49 15.74
CA MET A 82 1.31 -0.43 16.09
C MET A 82 1.07 -1.15 17.41
N SER A 83 0.08 -0.69 18.18
CA SER A 83 -0.38 -1.43 19.36
C SER A 83 -1.12 -2.70 18.96
N ASN A 84 -1.23 -3.66 19.88
CA ASN A 84 -2.00 -4.90 19.66
C ASN A 84 -3.46 -4.61 19.28
N GLY A 85 -4.08 -3.58 19.88
CA GLY A 85 -5.43 -3.16 19.51
C GLY A 85 -5.53 -2.61 18.09
N ALA A 86 -4.52 -1.84 17.64
CA ALA A 86 -4.45 -1.36 16.27
C ALA A 86 -4.26 -2.49 15.26
N LEU A 87 -3.36 -3.44 15.54
CA LEU A 87 -3.17 -4.65 14.73
C LEU A 87 -4.44 -5.47 14.64
N LYS A 88 -5.10 -5.74 15.77
CA LYS A 88 -6.37 -6.49 15.81
C LYS A 88 -7.43 -5.83 14.94
N LYS A 89 -7.55 -4.51 14.99
CA LYS A 89 -8.51 -3.76 14.17
C LYS A 89 -8.20 -3.86 12.66
N ILE A 90 -6.93 -3.74 12.28
CA ILE A 90 -6.49 -3.92 10.89
C ILE A 90 -6.81 -5.34 10.40
N GLU A 91 -6.49 -6.36 11.20
CA GLU A 91 -6.73 -7.76 10.85
C GLU A 91 -8.23 -8.08 10.78
N GLN A 92 -9.04 -7.58 11.72
CA GLN A 92 -10.50 -7.72 11.66
C GLN A 92 -11.07 -7.15 10.37
N LYS A 93 -10.64 -5.93 9.99
CA LYS A 93 -11.09 -5.31 8.73
C LYS A 93 -10.64 -6.11 7.51
N ARG A 94 -9.42 -6.64 7.55
CA ARG A 94 -8.89 -7.49 6.48
C ARG A 94 -9.72 -8.76 6.31
N VAL A 95 -9.98 -9.49 7.39
CA VAL A 95 -10.77 -10.73 7.37
C VAL A 95 -12.20 -10.45 6.91
N GLU A 96 -12.83 -9.38 7.40
CA GLU A 96 -14.15 -8.91 6.94
C GLU A 96 -14.20 -8.75 5.42
N ILE A 97 -13.18 -8.10 4.83
CA ILE A 97 -13.12 -7.86 3.38
C ILE A 97 -12.86 -9.15 2.60
N LEU A 98 -11.90 -9.97 3.05
CA LEU A 98 -11.50 -11.18 2.34
C LEU A 98 -12.57 -12.29 2.39
N ASN A 99 -13.47 -12.25 3.38
CA ASN A 99 -14.59 -13.18 3.48
C ASN A 99 -15.77 -12.82 2.55
N LYS A 100 -15.75 -11.67 1.89
CA LYS A 100 -16.76 -11.31 0.88
C LYS A 100 -16.61 -12.16 -0.38
N LYS A 101 -17.72 -12.42 -1.08
CA LYS A 101 -17.73 -13.11 -2.39
C LYS A 101 -16.82 -12.45 -3.41
N LYS A 102 -16.83 -11.12 -3.45
CA LYS A 102 -15.87 -10.27 -4.16
C LYS A 102 -15.19 -9.33 -3.16
N PRO A 103 -13.91 -9.52 -2.86
CA PRO A 103 -13.18 -8.67 -1.93
C PRO A 103 -13.04 -7.22 -2.43
N ILE A 104 -13.95 -6.35 -1.98
CA ILE A 104 -13.93 -4.90 -2.24
C ILE A 104 -13.72 -4.16 -0.92
N ILE A 105 -12.76 -3.25 -0.94
CA ILE A 105 -12.35 -2.43 0.19
C ILE A 105 -13.17 -1.15 0.18
N ILE A 106 -14.15 -1.04 1.08
CA ILE A 106 -14.84 0.21 1.37
C ILE A 106 -14.24 0.82 2.62
N THR A 107 -13.73 2.05 2.48
CA THR A 107 -13.04 2.74 3.59
C THR A 107 -13.81 3.92 4.15
N ASN A 108 -13.63 4.16 5.45
CA ASN A 108 -14.24 5.24 6.21
C ASN A 108 -13.23 5.83 7.23
N ASP A 109 -13.63 6.90 7.93
CA ASP A 109 -12.76 7.59 8.87
C ASP A 109 -12.45 6.79 10.15
N ASN A 110 -13.28 5.81 10.49
CA ASN A 110 -13.02 4.93 11.61
C ASN A 110 -11.98 3.85 11.27
N ASP A 111 -11.59 3.65 10.01
CA ASP A 111 -10.58 2.63 9.68
C ASP A 111 -9.15 3.03 10.06
N TRP A 112 -8.91 4.30 10.40
CA TRP A 112 -7.59 4.77 10.78
C TRP A 112 -7.18 4.26 12.17
N VAL A 113 -5.94 3.77 12.25
CA VAL A 113 -5.27 3.38 13.50
C VAL A 113 -4.04 4.25 13.73
N LYS A 114 -3.68 4.47 14.99
CA LYS A 114 -2.44 5.18 15.34
C LYS A 114 -1.25 4.25 15.13
N ALA A 115 -0.17 4.80 14.60
CA ALA A 115 1.10 4.10 14.45
C ALA A 115 2.27 5.05 14.66
N THR A 116 3.45 4.48 14.82
CA THR A 116 4.72 5.18 14.79
C THR A 116 5.57 4.56 13.71
N ILE A 117 6.21 5.37 12.88
CA ILE A 117 7.14 4.88 11.86
C ILE A 117 8.53 5.42 12.20
N ILE A 118 9.53 4.53 12.27
CA ILE A 118 10.93 4.93 12.24
C ILE A 118 11.37 4.90 10.78
N VAL A 119 11.82 6.04 10.27
CA VAL A 119 12.35 6.21 8.91
C VAL A 119 13.87 6.22 9.02
N ASP A 120 14.54 5.38 8.24
CA ASP A 120 16.00 5.34 8.13
C ASP A 120 16.41 5.36 6.67
N ASP A 121 16.98 6.48 6.21
CA ASP A 121 17.45 6.69 4.84
C ASP A 121 18.98 6.57 4.71
N GLY A 122 19.64 6.05 5.75
CA GLY A 122 21.10 5.96 5.84
C GLY A 122 21.80 7.28 6.18
N LYS A 123 21.11 8.42 6.15
CA LYS A 123 21.62 9.72 6.61
C LYS A 123 21.03 10.11 7.96
N LYS A 124 19.75 9.81 8.16
CA LYS A 124 19.00 10.14 9.38
C LYS A 124 18.09 8.98 9.74
N ARG A 125 18.01 8.71 11.04
CA ARG A 125 16.98 7.84 11.64
C ARG A 125 16.01 8.67 12.45
N GLU A 126 14.75 8.71 12.04
CA GLU A 126 13.73 9.58 12.65
C GLU A 126 12.44 8.84 13.00
N LYS A 127 11.98 9.04 14.23
CA LYS A 127 10.67 8.59 14.71
C LYS A 127 9.56 9.58 14.33
N VAL A 128 8.53 9.10 13.66
CA VAL A 128 7.40 9.88 13.13
C VAL A 128 6.08 9.29 13.62
N LYS A 129 5.21 10.13 14.20
CA LYS A 129 3.84 9.73 14.56
C LYS A 129 2.96 9.74 13.32
N THR A 130 2.19 8.68 13.11
CA THR A 130 1.33 8.52 11.93
C THR A 130 -0.05 7.99 12.30
N SER A 131 -0.98 8.09 11.36
CA SER A 131 -2.15 7.21 11.30
C SER A 131 -2.06 6.38 10.03
N LEU A 132 -2.45 5.11 10.10
CA LEU A 132 -2.51 4.24 8.94
C LEU A 132 -3.85 3.51 8.84
N ARG A 133 -4.21 3.09 7.63
CA ARG A 133 -5.33 2.17 7.35
C ARG A 133 -4.97 1.27 6.18
N LEU A 134 -5.74 0.21 5.97
CA LEU A 134 -5.66 -0.60 4.76
C LEU A 134 -5.88 0.26 3.50
N LYS A 135 -5.12 -0.01 2.45
CA LYS A 135 -5.17 0.65 1.14
C LYS A 135 -5.77 -0.30 0.11
N GLY A 136 -6.42 0.30 -0.89
CA GLY A 136 -6.86 -0.37 -2.11
C GLY A 136 -8.35 -0.20 -2.28
N ASP A 137 -8.83 -0.57 -3.45
CA ASP A 137 -10.25 -0.72 -3.74
C ASP A 137 -10.60 -2.21 -3.90
N TRP A 138 -9.67 -3.01 -4.44
CA TRP A 138 -9.74 -4.47 -4.51
C TRP A 138 -8.95 -5.14 -3.38
N GLY A 139 -9.32 -6.38 -3.07
CA GLY A 139 -8.65 -7.21 -2.05
C GLY A 139 -7.26 -7.73 -2.43
N ASP A 140 -6.77 -7.47 -3.64
CA ASP A 140 -5.40 -7.79 -4.08
C ASP A 140 -4.34 -7.12 -3.19
N HIS A 141 -4.67 -5.95 -2.67
CA HIS A 141 -3.86 -5.22 -1.69
C HIS A 141 -3.77 -5.91 -0.31
N LEU A 142 -4.62 -6.90 -0.05
CA LEU A 142 -4.80 -7.58 1.25
C LEU A 142 -4.59 -9.11 1.18
N SER A 143 -4.57 -9.67 -0.03
CA SER A 143 -4.57 -11.12 -0.27
C SER A 143 -3.26 -11.78 0.16
N ASP A 144 -2.15 -11.04 0.13
CA ASP A 144 -0.87 -11.56 0.58
C ASP A 144 -0.86 -11.67 2.13
N PRO A 145 -0.46 -12.82 2.72
CA PRO A 145 -0.43 -13.01 4.17
C PRO A 145 0.57 -12.08 4.89
N LYS A 146 1.57 -11.55 4.17
CA LYS A 146 2.67 -10.78 4.71
C LYS A 146 2.65 -9.33 4.24
N LYS A 147 2.45 -9.09 2.94
CA LYS A 147 2.58 -7.78 2.29
C LYS A 147 1.26 -7.04 2.16
N LEU A 148 0.76 -6.53 3.27
CA LEU A 148 -0.43 -5.68 3.29
C LEU A 148 -0.11 -4.25 2.82
N SER A 149 -1.02 -3.70 2.01
CA SER A 149 -0.89 -2.32 1.55
C SER A 149 -1.53 -1.35 2.54
N PHE A 150 -0.82 -0.27 2.87
CA PHE A 150 -1.26 0.74 3.82
C PHE A 150 -1.30 2.13 3.19
N ARG A 151 -2.29 2.92 3.61
CA ARG A 151 -2.29 4.37 3.40
C ARG A 151 -1.93 5.04 4.72
N ILE A 152 -0.96 5.94 4.67
CA ILE A 152 -0.29 6.53 5.82
C ILE A 152 -0.49 8.05 5.78
N LYS A 153 -0.89 8.62 6.92
CA LYS A 153 -0.96 10.06 7.18
C LYS A 153 0.04 10.41 8.28
N VAL A 154 1.02 11.26 7.97
CA VAL A 154 1.98 11.79 8.93
C VAL A 154 1.31 12.85 9.81
N LYS A 155 1.64 12.87 11.11
CA LYS A 155 1.08 13.81 12.10
C LYS A 155 2.11 14.85 12.52
N GLY A 156 1.61 16.00 13.00
CA GLY A 156 2.43 17.12 13.45
C GLY A 156 3.29 17.70 12.33
N ASN A 157 4.45 18.24 12.67
CA ASN A 157 5.31 19.00 11.76
C ASN A 157 6.42 18.16 11.08
N LYS A 158 6.39 16.83 11.24
CA LYS A 158 7.35 15.91 10.61
C LYS A 158 6.92 15.47 9.21
N TYR A 159 7.83 14.86 8.47
CA TYR A 159 7.61 14.34 7.12
C TYR A 159 8.31 13.00 6.96
N ILE A 160 7.80 12.15 6.07
CA ILE A 160 8.49 10.92 5.64
C ILE A 160 8.92 11.17 4.21
N PHE A 161 10.24 11.25 3.96
CA PHE A 161 10.80 11.60 2.65
C PHE A 161 10.17 12.87 2.03
N GLY A 162 9.88 13.88 2.86
CA GLY A 162 9.21 15.11 2.42
C GLY A 162 7.72 14.96 2.10
N MET A 163 7.06 13.90 2.57
CA MET A 163 5.62 13.64 2.33
C MET A 163 4.82 13.71 3.64
N LYS A 164 3.60 14.27 3.57
CA LYS A 164 2.58 14.17 4.64
C LYS A 164 1.63 13.00 4.47
N LYS A 165 1.42 12.57 3.24
CA LYS A 165 0.56 11.44 2.91
C LYS A 165 1.27 10.58 1.89
N LEU A 166 1.28 9.29 2.15
CA LEU A 166 1.88 8.31 1.27
C LEU A 166 1.17 6.98 1.45
N SER A 167 1.54 6.04 0.61
CA SER A 167 1.12 4.68 0.66
C SER A 167 2.34 3.77 0.59
N ILE A 168 2.29 2.65 1.31
CA ILE A 168 3.18 1.53 1.05
C ILE A 168 2.32 0.37 0.54
N GLN A 169 2.80 -0.34 -0.46
CA GLN A 169 2.00 -1.38 -1.10
C GLN A 169 2.87 -2.47 -1.69
N HIS A 170 2.28 -3.66 -1.85
CA HIS A 170 2.96 -4.74 -2.54
C HIS A 170 3.22 -4.32 -4.00
N PRO A 171 4.46 -4.37 -4.51
CA PRO A 171 4.77 -3.94 -5.89
C PRO A 171 3.92 -4.63 -6.98
N LYS A 172 3.48 -5.87 -6.74
CA LYS A 172 2.59 -6.62 -7.63
C LYS A 172 1.28 -5.89 -7.93
N THR A 173 0.72 -5.14 -6.96
CA THR A 173 -0.53 -4.37 -7.12
C THR A 173 -0.40 -3.16 -8.05
N ARG A 174 0.82 -2.91 -8.55
CA ARG A 174 1.18 -1.83 -9.48
C ARG A 174 2.08 -2.34 -10.62
N ASN A 175 1.99 -3.63 -10.95
CA ASN A 175 2.77 -4.25 -12.03
C ASN A 175 4.29 -4.05 -11.85
N TYR A 176 4.77 -4.14 -10.60
CA TYR A 176 6.19 -4.07 -10.24
C TYR A 176 6.86 -2.77 -10.70
N GLN A 177 7.80 -2.84 -11.64
CA GLN A 177 8.55 -1.69 -12.14
C GLN A 177 7.74 -0.75 -13.03
N TYR A 178 6.58 -1.18 -13.55
CA TYR A 178 5.84 -0.43 -14.56
C TYR A 178 5.43 0.97 -14.06
N GLU A 179 4.81 1.03 -12.89
CA GLU A 179 4.41 2.28 -12.26
C GLU A 179 5.61 3.18 -11.96
N ALA A 180 6.70 2.61 -11.44
CA ALA A 180 7.91 3.35 -11.14
C ALA A 180 8.50 4.03 -12.38
N LEU A 181 8.57 3.29 -13.49
CA LEU A 181 9.11 3.77 -14.77
C LEU A 181 8.22 4.87 -15.36
N ILE A 182 6.90 4.68 -15.39
CA ILE A 182 5.97 5.68 -15.94
C ILE A 182 6.00 6.97 -15.12
N LEU A 183 5.90 6.87 -13.79
CA LEU A 183 5.91 8.05 -12.93
C LEU A 183 7.26 8.78 -13.00
N ASP A 184 8.37 8.05 -13.17
CA ASP A 184 9.68 8.67 -13.39
C ASP A 184 9.79 9.39 -14.73
N MET A 185 9.30 8.75 -15.80
CA MET A 185 9.22 9.37 -17.12
C MET A 185 8.36 10.63 -17.11
N MET A 186 7.21 10.61 -16.42
CA MET A 186 6.35 11.78 -16.26
C MET A 186 7.13 12.92 -15.59
N ARG A 187 7.75 12.67 -14.43
CA ARG A 187 8.53 13.71 -13.72
C ARG A 187 9.69 14.25 -14.55
N LYS A 188 10.39 13.38 -15.32
CA LYS A 188 11.48 13.78 -16.22
C LYS A 188 11.02 14.72 -17.34
N ASN A 189 9.77 14.61 -17.77
CA ASN A 189 9.16 15.46 -18.79
C ASN A 189 8.32 16.60 -18.19
N ASP A 190 8.57 16.97 -16.92
CA ASP A 190 7.84 18.02 -16.20
C ASP A 190 6.30 17.79 -16.16
N ILE A 191 5.90 16.52 -16.19
CA ILE A 191 4.52 16.11 -15.95
C ILE A 191 4.38 15.80 -14.45
N LEU A 192 3.44 16.48 -13.79
CA LEU A 192 3.18 16.29 -12.36
C LEU A 192 2.82 14.83 -12.06
N ALA A 193 3.69 14.14 -11.33
CA ALA A 193 3.49 12.73 -10.98
C ALA A 193 3.96 12.41 -9.55
N PRO A 194 3.25 11.55 -8.80
CA PRO A 194 3.69 11.09 -7.47
C PRO A 194 5.12 10.56 -7.46
N ARG A 195 5.87 10.85 -6.39
CA ARG A 195 7.14 10.16 -6.12
C ARG A 195 6.85 8.69 -5.81
N TYR A 196 7.61 7.79 -6.42
CA TYR A 196 7.46 6.34 -6.28
C TYR A 196 8.82 5.67 -6.22
N PHE A 197 9.09 4.89 -5.18
CA PHE A 197 10.34 4.13 -5.03
C PHE A 197 10.16 2.96 -4.07
N LEU A 198 11.15 2.07 -4.03
CA LEU A 198 11.12 0.90 -3.16
C LEU A 198 11.65 1.23 -1.76
N VAL A 199 11.02 0.66 -0.75
CA VAL A 199 11.43 0.75 0.65
C VAL A 199 11.42 -0.64 1.27
N ASP A 200 12.36 -0.89 2.16
CA ASP A 200 12.35 -2.07 3.00
C ASP A 200 11.48 -1.83 4.23
N VAL A 201 10.54 -2.73 4.52
CA VAL A 201 9.52 -2.50 5.53
C VAL A 201 9.56 -3.57 6.61
N LYS A 202 9.54 -3.12 7.86
CA LYS A 202 9.32 -3.93 9.06
C LYS A 202 8.02 -3.49 9.74
N VAL A 203 7.24 -4.41 10.27
CA VAL A 203 6.03 -4.10 11.06
C VAL A 203 6.14 -4.79 12.42
N ASN A 204 6.13 -4.03 13.51
CA ASN A 204 6.33 -4.52 14.88
C ASN A 204 7.56 -5.42 15.05
N GLY A 205 8.65 -5.10 14.35
CA GLY A 205 9.89 -5.88 14.36
C GLY A 205 9.90 -7.06 13.39
N TYR A 206 8.80 -7.35 12.69
CA TYR A 206 8.72 -8.42 11.71
C TYR A 206 9.04 -7.90 10.30
N GLU A 207 9.94 -8.57 9.59
CA GLU A 207 10.23 -8.29 8.20
C GLU A 207 9.00 -8.48 7.33
N ILE A 208 8.58 -7.43 6.63
CA ILE A 208 7.60 -7.51 5.53
C ILE A 208 8.34 -7.56 4.19
N GLY A 209 9.56 -7.03 4.15
CA GLY A 209 10.45 -6.95 3.02
C GLY A 209 10.09 -5.81 2.07
N ILE A 210 10.63 -5.85 0.86
CA ILE A 210 10.53 -4.74 -0.11
C ILE A 210 9.07 -4.43 -0.48
N MET A 211 8.68 -3.18 -0.27
CA MET A 211 7.39 -2.61 -0.63
C MET A 211 7.60 -1.40 -1.54
N ALA A 212 6.60 -1.08 -2.34
CA ALA A 212 6.57 0.17 -3.07
C ALA A 212 6.00 1.28 -2.19
N LEU A 213 6.72 2.40 -2.09
CA LEU A 213 6.24 3.64 -1.52
C LEU A 213 5.72 4.54 -2.65
N GLU A 214 4.49 5.02 -2.51
CA GLU A 214 3.85 5.94 -3.45
C GLU A 214 3.38 7.18 -2.70
N GLU A 215 3.80 8.37 -3.14
CA GLU A 215 3.31 9.64 -2.63
C GLU A 215 1.81 9.79 -2.89
N HIS A 216 1.08 10.39 -1.96
CA HIS A 216 -0.34 10.65 -2.14
C HIS A 216 -0.62 12.15 -2.27
N PHE A 217 -1.71 12.49 -2.96
CA PHE A 217 -2.05 13.88 -3.28
C PHE A 217 -2.19 14.77 -2.02
N SER A 218 -1.27 15.72 -1.94
CA SER A 218 -1.23 16.85 -1.02
C SER A 218 -0.32 17.94 -1.59
N LYS A 219 -0.24 19.09 -0.93
CA LYS A 219 0.57 20.21 -1.41
C LYS A 219 2.06 19.88 -1.59
N GLU A 220 2.58 18.97 -0.75
CA GLU A 220 3.98 18.55 -0.83
C GLU A 220 4.33 17.93 -2.18
N LEU A 221 3.36 17.29 -2.85
CA LEU A 221 3.54 16.75 -4.20
C LEU A 221 3.88 17.85 -5.21
N VAL A 222 3.05 18.90 -5.27
CA VAL A 222 3.24 20.00 -6.21
C VAL A 222 4.46 20.84 -5.85
N GLU A 223 4.68 21.09 -4.55
CA GLU A 223 5.83 21.83 -4.05
C GLU A 223 7.16 21.10 -4.38
N SER A 224 7.19 19.76 -4.28
CA SER A 224 8.37 18.96 -4.62
C SER A 224 8.77 19.05 -6.10
N GLN A 225 7.83 19.47 -6.96
CA GLN A 225 8.03 19.66 -8.40
C GLN A 225 7.98 21.15 -8.78
N LYS A 226 8.37 22.03 -7.84
CA LYS A 226 8.52 23.48 -8.05
C LYS A 226 7.24 24.18 -8.52
N ARG A 227 6.07 23.63 -8.18
CA ARG A 227 4.76 24.22 -8.48
C ARG A 227 4.15 24.83 -7.22
N ARG A 228 3.45 25.94 -7.39
CA ARG A 228 2.74 26.63 -6.30
C ARG A 228 1.61 25.75 -5.78
N GLU A 229 1.37 25.77 -4.47
CA GLU A 229 0.21 25.12 -3.86
C GLU A 229 -1.09 25.59 -4.52
N ALA A 230 -1.90 24.62 -4.98
CA ALA A 230 -3.16 24.82 -5.65
C ALA A 230 -4.10 23.63 -5.39
N PRO A 231 -5.42 23.77 -5.60
CA PRO A 231 -6.37 22.66 -5.50
C PRO A 231 -5.96 21.48 -6.40
N ILE A 232 -5.99 20.27 -5.83
CA ILE A 232 -5.78 19.03 -6.58
C ILE A 232 -7.15 18.34 -6.67
N LEU A 233 -7.66 18.22 -7.90
CA LEU A 233 -8.98 17.67 -8.16
C LEU A 233 -8.90 16.26 -8.72
N ALA A 234 -9.94 15.47 -8.47
CA ALA A 234 -10.18 14.21 -9.14
C ALA A 234 -11.67 13.97 -9.27
N ILE A 235 -12.04 13.10 -10.22
CA ILE A 235 -13.38 12.53 -10.24
C ILE A 235 -13.49 11.54 -9.07
N SER A 236 -14.55 11.65 -8.29
CA SER A 236 -14.77 10.78 -7.13
C SER A 236 -15.31 9.43 -7.57
N GLU A 237 -14.60 8.36 -7.25
CA GLU A 237 -15.02 6.99 -7.56
C GLU A 237 -15.76 6.32 -6.40
N ASP A 238 -15.97 7.03 -5.28
CA ASP A 238 -16.50 6.45 -4.05
C ASP A 238 -17.88 5.80 -4.26
N ILE A 239 -18.73 6.41 -5.10
CA ILE A 239 -20.06 5.88 -5.45
C ILE A 239 -19.93 4.62 -6.30
N ILE A 240 -19.02 4.61 -7.28
CA ILE A 240 -18.76 3.45 -8.15
C ILE A 240 -18.38 2.25 -7.30
N TRP A 241 -17.43 2.41 -6.38
CA TRP A 241 -16.96 1.30 -5.54
C TRP A 241 -18.02 0.80 -4.57
N LYS A 242 -18.85 1.69 -4.01
CA LYS A 242 -20.01 1.29 -3.19
C LYS A 242 -21.04 0.51 -4.00
N GLN A 243 -21.38 0.99 -5.20
CA GLN A 243 -22.32 0.31 -6.08
C GLN A 243 -21.81 -1.07 -6.49
N ARG A 244 -20.51 -1.18 -6.82
CA ARG A 244 -19.86 -2.47 -7.09
C ARG A 244 -19.94 -3.42 -5.90
N ASP A 245 -19.65 -2.95 -4.69
CA ASP A 245 -19.73 -3.78 -3.48
C ASP A 245 -21.17 -4.31 -3.28
N ILE A 246 -22.19 -3.47 -3.45
CA ILE A 246 -23.60 -3.87 -3.39
C ILE A 246 -23.91 -4.93 -4.46
N ASN A 247 -23.58 -4.64 -5.71
CA ASN A 247 -23.90 -5.51 -6.85
C ASN A 247 -23.25 -6.89 -6.75
N TYR A 248 -22.02 -6.97 -6.25
CA TYR A 248 -21.29 -8.24 -6.16
C TYR A 248 -21.53 -9.01 -4.88
N ASN A 249 -21.77 -8.33 -3.76
CA ASN A 249 -21.79 -8.94 -2.42
C ASN A 249 -23.17 -8.93 -1.74
N LEU A 250 -24.12 -8.10 -2.17
CA LEU A 250 -25.46 -8.01 -1.57
C LEU A 250 -26.58 -8.45 -2.53
N CYS A 251 -26.39 -8.31 -3.84
CA CYS A 251 -27.38 -8.79 -4.81
C CYS A 251 -27.19 -10.29 -5.09
N ASP A 252 -28.17 -11.11 -4.72
CA ASP A 252 -28.26 -12.54 -5.10
C ASP A 252 -28.70 -12.74 -6.56
N ILE A 253 -28.94 -11.65 -7.29
CA ILE A 253 -29.22 -11.72 -8.72
C ILE A 253 -27.96 -12.17 -9.43
N ASN A 254 -28.04 -13.32 -10.09
CA ASN A 254 -27.01 -13.80 -11.00
C ASN A 254 -26.96 -12.87 -12.24
N LEU A 255 -26.33 -11.70 -12.11
CA LEU A 255 -26.22 -10.69 -13.17
C LEU A 255 -25.52 -11.26 -14.42
N SER A 256 -24.62 -12.24 -14.24
CA SER A 256 -24.01 -13.00 -15.34
C SER A 256 -25.02 -13.85 -16.12
N LYS A 257 -26.11 -14.34 -15.50
CA LYS A 257 -27.19 -15.05 -16.20
C LYS A 257 -27.90 -14.14 -17.22
N TYR A 258 -27.93 -12.84 -16.96
CA TYR A 258 -28.62 -11.86 -17.80
C TYR A 258 -27.69 -11.06 -18.71
N ASN A 259 -26.38 -11.37 -18.77
CA ASN A 259 -25.37 -10.54 -19.43
C ASN A 259 -25.42 -9.06 -19.03
N ILE A 260 -25.98 -8.75 -17.86
CA ILE A 260 -26.00 -7.38 -17.35
C ILE A 260 -24.67 -7.17 -16.65
N ASN A 261 -23.78 -6.43 -17.29
CA ASN A 261 -22.66 -5.86 -16.56
C ASN A 261 -23.25 -4.89 -15.50
N PRO A 262 -22.91 -4.95 -14.21
CA PRO A 262 -23.41 -3.97 -13.25
C PRO A 262 -22.79 -2.56 -13.44
N ASP A 263 -21.68 -2.46 -14.17
CA ASP A 263 -20.81 -1.28 -14.15
C ASP A 263 -20.99 -0.31 -15.33
N TRP A 264 -21.73 -0.66 -16.39
CA TRP A 264 -21.77 0.09 -17.65
C TRP A 264 -22.71 1.30 -17.67
N ARG A 265 -23.52 1.50 -16.62
CA ARG A 265 -24.52 2.59 -16.60
C ARG A 265 -24.05 3.88 -15.95
N ILE A 266 -22.85 3.91 -15.38
CA ILE A 266 -22.29 5.12 -14.78
C ILE A 266 -21.29 5.72 -15.77
N ASN A 267 -21.63 6.90 -16.31
CA ASN A 267 -20.63 7.73 -16.97
C ASN A 267 -19.72 8.29 -15.88
N ILE A 268 -18.50 7.75 -15.78
CA ILE A 268 -17.56 8.09 -14.71
C ILE A 268 -17.34 9.59 -14.63
N PHE A 269 -17.23 10.26 -15.77
CA PHE A 269 -16.97 11.69 -15.83
C PHE A 269 -18.22 12.49 -15.45
N ASN A 270 -19.36 12.20 -16.06
CA ASN A 270 -20.53 13.07 -15.92
C ASN A 270 -21.32 12.83 -14.62
N ASP A 271 -21.40 11.59 -14.16
CA ASP A 271 -22.29 11.20 -13.07
C ASP A 271 -21.64 11.34 -11.69
N ASN A 272 -20.31 11.47 -11.64
CA ASN A 272 -19.60 11.55 -10.37
C ASN A 272 -19.29 12.99 -9.94
N SER A 273 -19.18 13.14 -8.62
CA SER A 273 -18.74 14.40 -8.02
C SER A 273 -17.24 14.62 -8.25
N VAL A 274 -16.85 15.88 -8.41
CA VAL A 274 -15.44 16.28 -8.34
C VAL A 274 -15.06 16.37 -6.87
N LYS A 275 -14.03 15.61 -6.46
CA LYS A 275 -13.41 15.72 -5.14
C LYS A 275 -12.15 16.57 -5.21
N GLU A 276 -11.92 17.31 -4.15
CA GLU A 276 -10.70 18.07 -3.93
C GLU A 276 -9.88 17.43 -2.82
N PHE A 277 -8.64 17.02 -3.12
CA PHE A 277 -7.74 16.52 -2.10
C PHE A 277 -7.35 17.64 -1.15
N LYS A 278 -7.48 17.38 0.16
CA LYS A 278 -7.18 18.37 1.22
C LYS A 278 -8.06 19.64 1.14
N LYS A 279 -9.30 19.51 0.66
CA LYS A 279 -10.29 20.61 0.59
C LYS A 279 -10.23 21.50 1.84
N PRO A 280 -9.91 22.80 1.70
CA PRO A 280 -9.90 23.73 2.82
C PRO A 280 -11.35 23.99 3.31
N PRO A 281 -11.53 24.50 4.54
CA PRO A 281 -12.83 25.03 4.96
C PRO A 281 -13.33 26.06 3.96
N PHE A 282 -14.63 26.00 3.64
CA PHE A 282 -15.23 27.00 2.77
C PHE A 282 -15.38 28.31 3.54
N ILE A 283 -14.62 29.33 3.14
CA ILE A 283 -14.67 30.66 3.72
C ILE A 283 -14.80 31.67 2.58
N LYS A 284 -16.00 32.24 2.43
CA LYS A 284 -16.35 33.13 1.32
C LYS A 284 -15.31 34.25 1.15
N GLY A 285 -14.86 34.47 -0.09
CA GLY A 285 -13.93 35.53 -0.46
C GLY A 285 -12.45 35.22 -0.23
N THR A 286 -12.10 34.12 0.44
CA THR A 286 -10.71 33.74 0.66
C THR A 286 -10.05 33.18 -0.61
N ILE A 287 -8.75 33.40 -0.76
CA ILE A 287 -7.97 32.88 -1.90
C ILE A 287 -8.12 31.35 -2.06
N PRO A 288 -8.02 30.51 -1.01
CA PRO A 288 -8.22 29.08 -1.15
C PRO A 288 -9.61 28.73 -1.68
N THR A 289 -10.66 29.36 -1.13
CA THR A 289 -12.05 29.11 -1.57
C THR A 289 -12.25 29.51 -3.03
N ASN A 290 -11.75 30.69 -3.43
CA ASN A 290 -11.87 31.16 -4.80
C ASN A 290 -11.10 30.27 -5.78
N ASN A 291 -9.92 29.78 -5.40
CA ASN A 291 -9.14 28.85 -6.21
C ASN A 291 -9.87 27.51 -6.37
N SER A 292 -10.42 26.95 -5.29
CA SER A 292 -11.18 25.70 -5.34
C SER A 292 -12.42 25.83 -6.24
N ILE A 293 -13.20 26.91 -6.09
CA ILE A 293 -14.37 27.18 -6.95
C ILE A 293 -13.92 27.27 -8.41
N ARG A 294 -12.91 28.10 -8.71
CA ARG A 294 -12.41 28.30 -10.08
C ARG A 294 -11.93 27.01 -10.70
N ALA A 295 -11.15 26.20 -9.98
CA ALA A 295 -10.63 24.94 -10.48
C ALA A 295 -11.76 23.94 -10.79
N ILE A 296 -12.76 23.84 -9.91
CA ILE A 296 -13.93 22.97 -10.12
C ILE A 296 -14.76 23.45 -11.31
N SER A 297 -15.02 24.75 -11.43
CA SER A 297 -15.75 25.33 -12.57
C SER A 297 -15.03 25.06 -13.89
N LEU A 298 -13.72 25.31 -13.97
CA LEU A 298 -12.93 25.02 -15.17
C LEU A 298 -12.99 23.55 -15.57
N LEU A 299 -12.85 22.62 -14.61
CA LEU A 299 -12.94 21.20 -14.88
C LEU A 299 -14.34 20.80 -15.36
N ARG A 300 -15.41 21.35 -14.77
CA ARG A 300 -16.80 21.10 -15.19
C ARG A 300 -17.08 21.67 -16.58
N ASP A 301 -16.65 22.89 -16.86
CA ASP A 301 -16.83 23.51 -18.18
C ASP A 301 -16.08 22.75 -19.27
N TYR A 302 -14.92 22.16 -18.97
CA TYR A 302 -14.24 21.23 -19.88
C TYR A 302 -15.05 19.95 -20.10
N MET A 303 -15.54 19.33 -19.04
CA MET A 303 -16.30 18.07 -19.11
C MET A 303 -17.65 18.22 -19.81
N ASP A 304 -18.28 19.38 -19.67
CA ASP A 304 -19.52 19.76 -20.36
C ASP A 304 -19.26 20.26 -21.81
N GLU A 305 -18.02 20.14 -22.30
CA GLU A 305 -17.59 20.58 -23.65
C GLU A 305 -17.79 22.10 -23.92
N LYS A 306 -17.96 22.91 -22.87
CA LYS A 306 -18.08 24.37 -22.98
C LYS A 306 -16.72 25.03 -23.26
N PHE A 307 -15.64 24.47 -22.71
CA PHE A 307 -14.28 24.94 -22.92
C PHE A 307 -13.39 23.88 -23.56
N PRO A 308 -12.54 24.27 -24.54
CA PRO A 308 -11.56 23.36 -25.12
C PRO A 308 -10.41 23.06 -24.14
N PRO A 309 -9.66 21.96 -24.35
CA PRO A 309 -8.57 21.57 -23.45
C PRO A 309 -7.51 22.64 -23.17
N ASP A 310 -7.09 23.45 -24.15
CA ASP A 310 -6.10 24.55 -23.98
C ASP A 310 -6.55 25.61 -22.99
N ARG A 311 -7.86 25.81 -22.82
CA ARG A 311 -8.39 26.80 -21.90
C ARG A 311 -8.33 26.34 -20.44
N VAL A 312 -8.17 25.04 -20.22
CA VAL A 312 -8.25 24.42 -18.88
C VAL A 312 -6.94 23.76 -18.48
N PHE A 313 -6.25 23.13 -19.42
CA PHE A 313 -5.01 22.39 -19.20
C PHE A 313 -3.85 22.97 -20.01
N ASP A 314 -2.67 22.91 -19.41
CA ASP A 314 -1.42 23.19 -20.12
C ASP A 314 -1.02 21.98 -20.99
N TYR A 315 -1.80 21.65 -22.01
CA TYR A 315 -1.58 20.40 -22.74
C TYR A 315 -0.28 20.38 -23.55
N LYS A 316 0.26 21.56 -23.90
CA LYS A 316 1.55 21.68 -24.56
C LYS A 316 2.69 21.13 -23.70
N SER A 317 2.53 21.11 -22.37
CA SER A 317 3.45 20.44 -21.45
C SER A 317 3.38 18.91 -21.54
N TYR A 318 2.23 18.33 -21.89
CA TYR A 318 2.06 16.87 -22.02
C TYR A 318 2.49 16.30 -23.38
N ALA A 319 2.80 17.16 -24.37
CA ALA A 319 3.11 16.76 -25.75
C ALA A 319 4.61 16.83 -26.11
N LYS A 320 5.49 17.08 -25.12
CA LYS A 320 6.95 17.12 -25.29
C LYS A 320 7.58 15.77 -24.97
#